data_AF-A0A2J8V914-F1
#
_entry.id   AF-A0A2J8V914-F1
#
_cell.length_a   1.000
_cell.length_b   1.000
_cell.length_c   1.000
_cell.angle_alpha   90.00
_cell.angle_beta   90.00
_cell.angle_gamma   90.00
#
_symmetry.space_group_name_H-M   'P 1'
#
loop_
_entity.id
_entity.type
_entity.pdbx_description
1 polymer ?
#
loop_
_entity_poly.entity_id
_entity_poly.type
_entity_poly.pdbx_seq_one_letter_code
_entity_poly.pdbx_strand_id
1 'polypeptide(L)' 'LQLRPMEPLPSQCCGSGCSPCVFDLYHRDLARWEAARASKDRSLLRGPESQRDSR' A
#
# COMPACT_ATOMS: atom_id res chain seq x y z
N LEU A 1 -6.88 13.05 7.97
CA LEU A 1 -5.84 12.97 6.90
C LEU A 1 -5.60 11.49 6.64
N GLN A 2 -5.56 11.05 5.38
CA GLN A 2 -5.17 9.68 5.06
C GLN A 2 -3.80 9.42 5.73
N LEU A 3 -3.77 8.47 6.66
CA LEU A 3 -2.60 8.17 7.47
C LEU A 3 -1.52 7.54 6.60
N ARG A 4 -0.25 7.80 6.95
CA ARG A 4 0.90 7.11 6.32
C ARG A 4 0.70 5.60 6.50
N PRO A 5 0.93 4.77 5.46
CA PRO A 5 0.86 3.33 5.61
C PRO A 5 1.84 2.87 6.69
N MET A 6 1.41 1.89 7.49
CA MET A 6 2.25 1.27 8.50
C MET A 6 3.11 0.21 7.84
N GLU A 7 4.40 0.18 8.18
CA GLU A 7 5.31 -0.86 7.73
C GLU A 7 4.85 -2.24 8.25
N PRO A 8 4.70 -3.25 7.37
CA PRO A 8 4.24 -4.56 7.77
C PRO A 8 5.32 -5.30 8.56
N LEU A 9 4.88 -6.14 9.49
CA LEU A 9 5.78 -7.01 10.24
C LEU A 9 6.27 -8.17 9.36
N PRO A 10 7.47 -8.72 9.60
CA PRO A 10 7.93 -9.93 8.90
C PRO A 10 6.97 -11.11 9.05
N SER A 11 6.24 -11.20 10.17
CA SER A 11 5.22 -12.22 10.42
C SER A 11 3.98 -12.11 9.52
N GLN A 12 3.76 -10.96 8.89
CA GLN A 12 2.70 -10.77 7.90
C GLN A 12 3.14 -11.22 6.49
N CYS A 13 4.44 -11.43 6.28
CA CYS A 13 4.95 -12.00 5.04
C CYS A 13 4.76 -13.52 5.06
N CYS A 14 4.15 -14.07 4.01
CA CYS A 14 3.94 -15.51 3.87
C CYS A 14 5.27 -16.32 3.83
N GLY A 15 6.39 -15.67 3.50
CA GLY A 15 7.70 -16.32 3.35
C GLY A 15 7.79 -17.31 2.17
N SER A 16 6.71 -17.51 1.42
CA SER A 16 6.60 -18.50 0.34
C SER A 16 6.80 -17.92 -1.06
N GLY A 17 7.25 -16.66 -1.17
CA GLY A 17 7.44 -15.99 -2.46
C GLY A 17 6.15 -15.47 -3.11
N CYS A 18 5.10 -15.19 -2.33
CA CYS A 18 3.85 -14.61 -2.82
C CYS A 18 4.10 -13.24 -3.50
N SER A 19 3.51 -13.00 -4.67
CA SER A 19 3.52 -11.70 -5.36
C SER A 19 2.10 -11.26 -5.72
N PRO A 20 1.65 -10.06 -5.30
CA PRO A 20 2.43 -9.06 -4.54
C PRO A 20 2.65 -9.48 -3.08
N CYS A 21 3.86 -9.28 -2.58
CA CYS A 21 4.20 -9.46 -1.17
C CYS A 21 3.59 -8.31 -0.35
N VAL A 22 3.38 -8.53 0.96
CA VAL A 22 2.91 -7.48 1.88
C VAL A 22 3.83 -6.23 1.84
N PHE A 23 5.13 -6.45 1.67
CA PHE A 23 6.09 -5.36 1.50
C PHE A 23 5.89 -4.63 0.17
N ASP A 24 5.53 -5.30 -0.91
CA ASP A 24 5.28 -4.66 -2.21
C ASP A 24 4.06 -3.74 -2.14
N LEU A 25 2.99 -4.22 -1.47
CA LEU A 25 1.79 -3.42 -1.23
C LEU A 25 2.12 -2.19 -0.39
N TYR A 26 2.90 -2.37 0.69
CA TYR A 26 3.36 -1.28 1.53
C TYR A 26 4.16 -0.23 0.75
N HIS A 27 5.16 -0.63 -0.05
CA HIS A 27 5.96 0.30 -0.83
C HIS A 27 5.11 1.05 -1.86
N ARG A 28 4.17 0.37 -2.51
CA ARG A 28 3.23 0.99 -3.46
C ARG A 28 2.34 2.03 -2.78
N ASP A 29 1.83 1.74 -1.60
CA ASP A 29 1.00 2.66 -0.84
C ASP A 29 1.81 3.81 -0.25
N LEU A 30 3.05 3.55 0.19
CA LEU A 30 3.96 4.56 0.69
C LEU A 30 4.31 5.57 -0.41
N ALA A 31 4.67 5.10 -1.60
CA ALA A 31 4.96 5.96 -2.75
C ALA A 31 3.77 6.86 -3.10
N ARG A 32 2.54 6.34 -3.09
CA ARG A 32 1.32 7.14 -3.29
C ARG A 32 1.12 8.18 -2.20
N TRP A 33 1.36 7.79 -0.95
CA TRP A 33 1.24 8.70 0.18
C TRP A 33 2.28 9.83 0.11
N GLU A 34 3.53 9.52 -0.22
CA GLU A 34 4.59 10.50 -0.40
C GLU A 34 4.29 11.45 -1.56
N ALA A 35 3.82 10.92 -2.70
CA ALA A 35 3.42 11.73 -3.84
C ALA A 35 2.26 12.69 -3.47
N ALA A 36 1.22 12.19 -2.80
CA ALA A 36 0.08 13.00 -2.34
C ALA A 36 0.48 14.06 -1.30
N ARG A 37 1.43 13.72 -0.42
CA ARG A 37 2.00 14.65 0.57
C ARG A 37 2.81 15.76 -0.11
N ALA A 38 3.61 15.41 -1.10
CA ALA A 38 4.43 16.36 -1.85
C ALA A 38 3.56 17.30 -2.69
N SER A 39 2.54 16.78 -3.37
CA SER A 39 1.64 17.58 -4.23
C SER A 39 0.52 18.31 -3.45
N LYS A 40 0.29 17.95 -2.18
CA LYS A 40 -0.94 18.29 -1.42
C LYS A 40 -2.24 17.84 -2.10
N ASP A 41 -2.14 16.99 -3.13
CA ASP A 41 -3.28 16.48 -3.86
C ASP A 41 -3.72 15.14 -3.26
N ARG A 42 -4.86 15.17 -2.59
CA ARG A 42 -5.47 14.00 -1.94
C ARG A 42 -6.07 13.03 -2.94
N SER A 43 -6.24 13.41 -4.21
CA SER A 43 -6.75 12.54 -5.27
C SER A 43 -5.84 11.33 -5.50
N LEU A 44 -4.52 11.51 -5.34
CA LEU A 44 -3.50 10.47 -5.51
C LEU A 44 -3.61 9.32 -4.48
N LEU A 45 -4.36 9.53 -3.39
CA LEU A 45 -4.63 8.54 -2.36
C LEU A 45 -5.84 7.66 -2.68
N ARG A 46 -6.62 7.98 -3.73
CA ARG A 46 -7.61 7.05 -4.30
C ARG A 46 -6.92 6.11 -5.28
N GLY A 47 -6.12 5.18 -4.75
CA GLY A 47 -5.64 4.01 -5.49
C GLY A 47 -6.67 2.88 -5.45
N PRO A 48 -6.70 1.96 -6.43
CA PRO A 48 -7.76 0.97 -6.55
C PRO A 48 -7.78 0.06 -5.32
N GLU A 49 -8.95 0.00 -4.70
CA GLU A 49 -9.39 -1.07 -3.80
C GLU A 49 -9.35 -2.40 -4.58
N SER A 50 -8.18 -3.00 -4.73
CA SER A 50 -8.04 -4.41 -5.10
C SER A 50 -7.26 -5.02 -3.94
N GLN A 51 -7.87 -5.74 -3.01
CA GLN A 51 -8.61 -6.97 -3.26
C GLN A 51 -9.82 -7.06 -2.32
N ARG A 52 -10.94 -6.48 -2.73
CA ARG A 52 -12.24 -7.11 -2.46
C ARG A 52 -12.59 -7.85 -3.74
N ASP A 53 -12.84 -9.14 -3.59
CA ASP A 53 -13.50 -9.99 -4.56
C ASP A 53 -12.68 -10.43 -5.79
N SER A 54 -12.18 -11.66 -5.74
CA SER A 54 -12.54 -12.68 -6.73
C SER A 54 -12.17 -14.06 -6.18
N ARG A 55 -13.19 -14.68 -5.57
CA ARG A 55 -13.57 -16.09 -5.59
C ARG A 55 -12.49 -17.19 -5.64
#